data_AF-A0A1Q7YDP6-F1
#
_entry.id   AF-A0A1Q7YDP6-F1
#
_cell.length_a   1.000
_cell.length_b   1.000
_cell.length_c   1.000
_cell.angle_alpha   90.00
_cell.angle_beta   90.00
_cell.angle_gamma   90.00
#
_symmetry.space_group_name_H-M   'P 1'
#
loop_
_entity.id
_entity.type
_entity.pdbx_description
1 polymer ?
#
loop_
_entity_poly.entity_id
_entity_poly.type
_entity_poly.pdbx_seq_one_letter_code
_entity_poly.pdbx_strand_id
1 'polypeptide(L)'
;MKGKNRGIKLSEVLPNLKKEIEKAGKSIRPINQNSRWSKKRAYTLLLLENYIEVLLIFKRILDSLNELADIKSRVKFDEIPEDERAEREALMMRTFDLLAFLRLDIKALYIWTAQITDIFKDSGVKIDLEELNRISLFRHKLITHVHETPFFKSSLTTKSGTTYNPKEEFIEDMYLPFDFRNSRFVGLQTLVRKATSFIPELGQEKNRFERIKILYRQVNKIADNELKRNVKKFIFKVGLPTDSPGIIAVALLQALKNYRRS
;
A
#
# COMPACT_ATOMS: atom_id res chain seq x y z
N MET A 1 -13.73 5.79 25.81
CA MET A 1 -12.26 5.91 25.74
C MET A 1 -11.85 6.06 24.27
N LYS A 2 -11.32 7.24 23.89
CA LYS A 2 -10.75 7.44 22.53
C LYS A 2 -9.33 6.87 22.52
N GLY A 3 -9.17 5.61 22.14
CA GLY A 3 -7.86 5.10 21.79
C GLY A 3 -7.35 5.88 20.58
N LYS A 4 -6.32 6.72 20.78
CA LYS A 4 -5.54 7.24 19.66
C LYS A 4 -4.94 6.01 18.98
N ASN A 5 -5.49 5.59 17.84
CA ASN A 5 -4.80 4.69 16.93
C ASN A 5 -3.49 5.38 16.56
N ARG A 6 -2.40 5.07 17.28
CA ARG A 6 -1.06 5.37 16.82
C ARG A 6 -0.91 4.55 15.55
N GLY A 7 -0.78 5.20 14.40
CA GLY A 7 -0.52 4.53 13.15
C GLY A 7 0.75 3.69 13.27
N ILE A 8 0.76 2.59 12.53
CA ILE A 8 1.87 1.66 12.51
C ILE A 8 3.02 2.31 11.73
N LYS A 9 4.16 2.49 12.38
CA LYS A 9 5.37 3.01 11.72
C LYS A 9 6.16 1.88 11.07
N LEU A 10 6.47 2.03 9.80
CA LEU A 10 7.41 1.22 9.02
C LEU A 10 8.74 1.01 9.77
N SER A 11 9.30 2.04 10.39
CA SER A 11 10.56 1.91 11.15
C SER A 11 10.49 0.92 12.32
N GLU A 12 9.30 0.70 12.90
CA GLU A 12 9.07 -0.25 13.98
C GLU A 12 8.87 -1.69 13.44
N VAL A 13 8.36 -1.83 12.22
CA VAL A 13 8.01 -3.12 11.62
C VAL A 13 9.15 -3.70 10.78
N LEU A 14 9.87 -2.84 10.07
CA LEU A 14 10.90 -3.23 9.09
C LEU A 14 12.02 -4.12 9.68
N PRO A 15 12.54 -3.88 10.91
CA PRO A 15 13.55 -4.76 11.50
C PRO A 15 13.04 -6.19 11.71
N ASN A 16 11.76 -6.34 12.07
CA ASN A 16 11.16 -7.65 12.28
C ASN A 16 10.94 -8.39 10.96
N LEU A 17 10.54 -7.66 9.91
CA LEU A 17 10.43 -8.21 8.57
C LEU A 17 11.78 -8.72 8.04
N LYS A 18 12.85 -7.93 8.18
CA LYS A 18 14.22 -8.33 7.81
C LYS A 18 14.65 -9.62 8.52
N LYS A 19 14.48 -9.68 9.85
CA LYS A 19 14.81 -10.86 10.65
C LYS A 19 14.05 -12.12 10.21
N GLU A 20 12.78 -11.98 9.84
CA GLU A 20 11.98 -13.14 9.41
C GLU A 20 12.40 -13.65 8.02
N ILE A 21 12.75 -12.75 7.11
CA ILE A 21 13.31 -13.09 5.79
C ILE A 21 14.64 -13.82 5.95
N GLU A 22 15.55 -13.34 6.80
CA GLU A 22 16.83 -14.00 7.08
C GLU A 22 16.63 -15.42 7.65
N LYS A 23 15.69 -15.58 8.59
CA LYS A 23 15.35 -16.90 9.14
C LYS A 23 14.80 -17.85 8.07
N ALA A 24 13.93 -17.34 7.20
CA ALA A 24 13.39 -18.11 6.09
C ALA A 24 14.52 -18.49 5.10
N GLY A 25 15.44 -17.58 4.78
CA GLY A 25 16.63 -17.85 3.97
C GLY A 25 17.53 -18.95 4.54
N LYS A 26 17.85 -18.89 5.84
CA LYS A 26 18.66 -19.93 6.52
C LYS A 26 18.01 -21.32 6.50
N SER A 27 16.68 -21.39 6.40
CA SER A 27 15.97 -22.67 6.30
C SER A 27 16.12 -23.33 4.92
N ILE A 28 16.53 -22.58 3.90
CA ILE A 28 16.83 -23.11 2.57
C ILE A 28 18.29 -23.55 2.53
N ARG A 29 18.52 -24.85 2.45
CA ARG A 29 19.87 -25.44 2.27
C ARG A 29 20.57 -24.87 1.02
N PRO A 30 21.90 -24.98 0.87
CA PRO A 30 22.62 -24.53 -0.33
C PRO A 30 22.02 -25.09 -1.62
N ILE A 31 22.10 -24.31 -2.70
CA ILE A 31 21.60 -24.69 -4.02
C ILE A 31 22.58 -25.68 -4.64
N ASN A 32 22.17 -26.94 -4.79
CA ASN A 32 22.87 -27.86 -5.67
C ASN A 32 22.32 -27.67 -7.09
N GLN A 33 23.14 -27.11 -7.98
CA GLN A 33 22.78 -26.76 -9.36
C GLN A 33 22.28 -27.98 -10.17
N ASN A 34 22.62 -29.20 -9.74
CA ASN A 34 22.27 -30.44 -10.43
C ASN A 34 21.03 -31.16 -9.86
N SER A 35 20.34 -30.56 -8.88
CA SER A 35 19.18 -31.20 -8.23
C SER A 35 17.85 -30.67 -8.77
N ARG A 36 16.90 -31.57 -9.03
CA ARG A 36 15.51 -31.21 -9.38
C ARG A 36 14.83 -30.61 -8.14
N TRP A 37 14.43 -29.34 -8.21
CA TRP A 37 13.84 -28.66 -7.05
C TRP A 37 12.41 -29.13 -6.80
N SER A 38 12.03 -29.29 -5.52
CA SER A 38 10.63 -29.46 -5.17
C SER A 38 9.86 -28.16 -5.44
N LYS A 39 8.60 -28.28 -5.85
CA LYS A 39 7.71 -27.13 -6.12
C LYS A 39 7.66 -26.14 -4.93
N LYS A 40 7.61 -26.65 -3.68
CA LYS A 40 7.67 -25.83 -2.45
C LYS A 40 8.96 -25.01 -2.36
N ARG A 41 10.11 -25.62 -2.69
CA ARG A 41 11.41 -24.94 -2.63
C ARG A 41 11.56 -23.84 -3.68
N ALA A 42 11.08 -24.08 -4.90
CA ALA A 42 11.07 -23.07 -5.97
C ALA A 42 10.25 -21.83 -5.56
N TYR A 43 9.04 -22.03 -5.02
CA TYR A 43 8.23 -20.92 -4.52
C TYR A 43 8.85 -20.21 -3.32
N THR A 44 9.52 -20.94 -2.42
CA THR A 44 10.18 -20.30 -1.28
C THR A 44 11.31 -19.37 -1.74
N LEU A 45 12.12 -19.79 -2.72
CA LEU A 45 13.16 -18.93 -3.30
C LEU A 45 12.57 -17.69 -3.97
N LEU A 46 11.55 -17.88 -4.82
CA LEU A 46 10.87 -16.78 -5.50
C LEU A 46 10.25 -15.80 -4.48
N LEU A 47 9.64 -16.30 -3.40
CA LEU A 47 9.17 -15.45 -2.31
C LEU A 47 10.30 -14.62 -1.73
N LEU A 48 11.41 -15.25 -1.33
CA LEU A 48 12.53 -14.53 -0.71
C LEU A 48 13.11 -13.44 -1.62
N GLU A 49 13.28 -13.72 -2.91
CA GLU A 49 13.71 -12.72 -3.90
C GLU A 49 12.77 -11.52 -3.93
N ASN A 50 11.46 -11.76 -4.01
CA ASN A 50 10.45 -10.68 -4.01
C ASN A 50 10.42 -9.91 -2.68
N TYR A 51 10.62 -10.60 -1.55
CA TYR A 51 10.70 -9.95 -0.23
C TYR A 51 11.95 -9.08 -0.10
N ILE A 52 13.08 -9.47 -0.70
CA ILE A 52 14.30 -8.64 -0.75
C ILE A 52 14.03 -7.34 -1.52
N GLU A 53 13.37 -7.42 -2.69
CA GLU A 53 12.99 -6.22 -3.46
C GLU A 53 12.08 -5.28 -2.64
N VAL A 54 11.10 -5.85 -1.93
CA VAL A 54 10.24 -5.05 -1.05
C VAL A 54 11.02 -4.40 0.11
N LEU A 55 12.01 -5.09 0.68
CA LEU A 55 12.87 -4.49 1.71
C LEU A 55 13.66 -3.29 1.19
N LEU A 56 14.16 -3.36 -0.06
CA LEU A 56 14.87 -2.26 -0.69
C LEU A 56 13.94 -1.05 -0.90
N ILE A 57 12.71 -1.29 -1.37
CA ILE A 57 11.69 -0.26 -1.52
C ILE A 57 11.36 0.38 -0.17
N PHE A 58 11.10 -0.41 0.87
CA PHE A 58 10.82 0.12 2.20
C PHE A 58 11.96 0.96 2.75
N LYS A 59 13.21 0.57 2.50
CA LYS A 59 14.38 1.35 2.92
C LYS A 59 14.41 2.70 2.21
N ARG A 60 14.25 2.73 0.88
CA ARG A 60 14.21 3.99 0.10
C ARG A 60 13.09 4.91 0.54
N ILE A 61 11.90 4.36 0.83
CA ILE A 61 10.79 5.13 1.40
C ILE A 61 11.23 5.76 2.71
N LEU A 62 11.72 4.97 3.67
CA LEU A 62 12.11 5.44 5.00
C LEU A 62 13.20 6.53 4.92
N ASP A 63 14.22 6.31 4.10
CA ASP A 63 15.32 7.27 3.90
C ASP A 63 14.79 8.59 3.33
N SER A 64 13.91 8.53 2.31
CA SER A 64 13.26 9.72 1.73
C SER A 64 12.35 10.44 2.72
N LEU A 65 11.65 9.72 3.61
CA LEU A 65 10.81 10.33 4.64
C LEU A 65 11.65 11.10 5.66
N ASN A 66 12.78 10.52 6.07
CA ASN A 66 13.71 11.15 6.99
C ASN A 66 14.32 12.41 6.38
N GLU A 67 14.70 12.35 5.11
CA GLU A 67 15.24 13.51 4.39
C GLU A 67 14.19 14.63 4.25
N LEU A 68 12.93 14.29 3.92
CA LEU A 68 11.85 15.28 3.88
C LEU A 68 11.57 15.92 5.25
N ALA A 69 11.68 15.14 6.34
CA ALA A 69 11.56 15.67 7.69
C ALA A 69 12.71 16.63 8.04
N ASP A 70 13.94 16.31 7.63
CA ASP A 70 15.11 17.17 7.79
C ASP A 70 14.95 18.49 7.02
N ILE A 71 14.61 18.43 5.73
CA ILE A 71 14.36 19.62 4.89
C ILE A 71 13.27 20.49 5.51
N LYS A 72 12.17 19.89 5.97
CA LYS A 72 11.09 20.62 6.64
C LYS A 72 11.55 21.32 7.93
N SER A 73 12.49 20.73 8.66
CA SER A 73 13.04 21.33 9.87
C SER A 73 13.98 22.50 9.58
N ARG A 74 14.71 22.44 8.46
CA ARG A 74 15.63 23.48 7.96
C ARG A 74 14.88 24.67 7.36
N VAL A 75 13.82 24.40 6.60
CA VAL A 75 12.97 25.44 6.02
C VAL A 75 11.91 25.85 7.04
N LYS A 76 12.27 26.71 7.99
CA LYS A 76 11.25 27.53 8.69
C LYS A 76 10.68 28.50 7.66
N PHE A 77 9.53 28.17 7.10
CA PHE A 77 8.96 28.86 5.92
C PHE A 77 8.67 30.36 6.11
N ASP A 78 8.74 30.90 7.33
CA ASP A 78 8.09 32.16 7.66
C ASP A 78 9.02 33.39 7.75
N GLU A 79 10.36 33.27 7.89
CA GLU A 79 11.26 34.44 7.94
C GLU A 79 12.67 34.09 7.45
N ILE A 80 12.90 34.13 6.12
CA ILE A 80 14.21 33.78 5.52
C ILE A 80 14.85 35.03 4.87
N PRO A 81 16.10 35.37 5.24
CA PRO A 81 16.90 36.44 4.62
C PRO A 81 17.12 36.28 3.09
N GLU A 82 17.30 37.39 2.36
CA GLU A 82 17.45 37.39 0.88
C GLU A 82 18.66 36.59 0.38
N ASP A 83 19.71 36.49 1.18
CA ASP A 83 20.96 35.77 0.91
C ASP A 83 20.81 34.23 0.93
N GLU A 84 19.75 33.69 1.54
CA GLU A 84 19.48 32.25 1.60
C GLU A 84 18.51 31.76 0.50
N ARG A 85 18.11 32.65 -0.43
CA ARG A 85 17.10 32.34 -1.47
C ARG A 85 17.51 31.18 -2.38
N ALA A 86 18.77 31.10 -2.80
CA ALA A 86 19.26 30.04 -3.68
C ALA A 86 19.27 28.67 -2.98
N GLU A 87 19.63 28.61 -1.69
CA GLU A 87 19.57 27.39 -0.89
C GLU A 87 18.11 26.92 -0.74
N ARG A 88 17.19 27.86 -0.49
CA ARG A 88 15.76 27.54 -0.40
C ARG A 88 15.19 26.98 -1.70
N GLU A 89 15.55 27.56 -2.85
CA GLU A 89 15.14 27.06 -4.16
C GLU A 89 15.68 25.64 -4.40
N ALA A 90 16.94 25.37 -4.03
CA ALA A 90 17.52 24.03 -4.09
C ALA A 90 16.79 23.02 -3.17
N LEU A 91 16.47 23.40 -1.93
CA LEU A 91 15.72 22.56 -0.99
C LEU A 91 14.27 22.29 -1.47
N MET A 92 13.63 23.27 -2.10
CA MET A 92 12.31 23.08 -2.71
C MET A 92 12.38 22.12 -3.91
N MET A 93 13.35 22.27 -4.80
CA MET A 93 13.57 21.33 -5.90
C MET A 93 13.82 19.91 -5.38
N ARG A 94 14.67 19.77 -4.37
CA ARG A 94 14.93 18.49 -3.72
C ARG A 94 13.66 17.89 -3.10
N THR A 95 12.81 18.72 -2.50
CA THR A 95 11.51 18.28 -1.99
C THR A 95 10.64 17.72 -3.11
N PHE A 96 10.54 18.39 -4.25
CA PHE A 96 9.78 17.87 -5.40
C PHE A 96 10.31 16.53 -5.91
N ASP A 97 11.63 16.37 -6.01
CA ASP A 97 12.26 15.12 -6.43
C ASP A 97 11.97 13.98 -5.45
N LEU A 98 12.15 14.22 -4.14
CA LEU A 98 11.86 13.23 -3.10
C LEU A 98 10.41 12.77 -3.13
N LEU A 99 9.48 13.70 -3.34
CA LEU A 99 8.07 13.37 -3.50
C LEU A 99 7.81 12.53 -4.75
N ALA A 100 8.46 12.84 -5.87
CA ALA A 100 8.36 12.04 -7.08
C ALA A 100 8.89 10.61 -6.88
N PHE A 101 10.05 10.45 -6.24
CA PHE A 101 10.61 9.14 -5.92
C PHE A 101 9.72 8.35 -4.95
N LEU A 102 9.18 9.00 -3.92
CA LEU A 102 8.26 8.36 -2.98
C LEU A 102 7.02 7.81 -3.66
N ARG A 103 6.46 8.54 -4.63
CA ARG A 103 5.33 8.05 -5.43
C ARG A 103 5.71 6.80 -6.21
N LEU A 104 6.88 6.79 -6.85
CA LEU A 104 7.36 5.62 -7.60
C LEU A 104 7.56 4.41 -6.68
N ASP A 105 8.15 4.62 -5.49
CA ASP A 105 8.39 3.55 -4.52
C ASP A 105 7.08 3.01 -3.92
N ILE A 106 6.11 3.86 -3.61
CA ILE A 106 4.77 3.43 -3.17
C ILE A 106 4.10 2.61 -4.28
N LYS A 107 4.23 3.04 -5.55
CA LYS A 107 3.70 2.27 -6.70
C LYS A 107 4.33 0.89 -6.82
N ALA A 108 5.66 0.84 -6.76
CA ALA A 108 6.41 -0.41 -6.80
C ALA A 108 6.01 -1.33 -5.63
N LEU A 109 5.85 -0.78 -4.43
CA LEU A 109 5.49 -1.56 -3.23
C LEU A 109 4.18 -2.33 -3.43
N TYR A 110 3.15 -1.72 -4.00
CA TYR A 110 1.88 -2.39 -4.26
C TYR A 110 1.98 -3.47 -5.36
N ILE A 111 2.77 -3.23 -6.40
CA ILE A 111 3.00 -4.21 -7.48
C ILE A 111 3.67 -5.45 -6.89
N TRP A 112 4.75 -5.27 -6.15
CA TRP A 112 5.46 -6.37 -5.50
C TRP A 112 4.62 -7.07 -4.43
N THR A 113 3.80 -6.33 -3.68
CA THR A 113 2.85 -6.94 -2.73
C THR A 113 1.85 -7.85 -3.45
N ALA A 114 1.33 -7.44 -4.61
CA ALA A 114 0.44 -8.27 -5.40
C ALA A 114 1.15 -9.51 -5.96
N GLN A 115 2.39 -9.37 -6.44
CA GLN A 115 3.20 -10.51 -6.92
C GLN A 115 3.45 -11.52 -5.79
N ILE A 116 3.87 -11.06 -4.60
CA ILE A 116 4.04 -11.92 -3.42
C ILE A 116 2.72 -12.63 -3.06
N THR A 117 1.60 -11.91 -3.12
CA THR A 117 0.27 -12.48 -2.84
C THR A 117 -0.09 -13.59 -3.82
N ASP A 118 0.22 -13.40 -5.10
CA ASP A 118 -0.06 -14.39 -6.15
C ASP A 118 0.87 -15.62 -6.01
N ILE A 119 2.15 -15.42 -5.68
CA ILE A 119 3.08 -16.53 -5.35
C ILE A 119 2.54 -17.36 -4.17
N PHE A 120 2.04 -16.70 -3.13
CA PHE A 120 1.45 -17.40 -1.99
C PHE A 120 0.24 -18.26 -2.37
N LYS A 121 -0.66 -17.76 -3.23
CA LYS A 121 -1.80 -18.54 -3.75
C LYS A 121 -1.34 -19.76 -4.55
N ASP A 122 -0.34 -19.58 -5.41
CA ASP A 122 0.16 -20.63 -6.29
C ASP A 122 1.00 -21.69 -5.56
N SER A 123 1.54 -21.34 -4.40
CA SER A 123 2.34 -22.24 -3.56
C SER A 123 1.54 -23.45 -3.02
N GLY A 124 0.21 -23.36 -2.96
CA GLY A 124 -0.68 -24.38 -2.42
C GLY A 124 -0.65 -24.51 -0.89
N VAL A 125 0.14 -23.68 -0.20
CA VAL A 125 0.20 -23.63 1.26
C VAL A 125 -1.02 -22.87 1.80
N LYS A 126 -1.69 -23.43 2.81
CA LYS A 126 -2.83 -22.78 3.47
C LYS A 126 -2.35 -21.68 4.40
N ILE A 127 -2.36 -20.45 3.91
CA ILE A 127 -2.02 -19.24 4.65
C ILE A 127 -3.16 -18.23 4.55
N ASP A 128 -3.40 -17.52 5.65
CA ASP A 128 -4.32 -16.39 5.63
C ASP A 128 -3.71 -15.24 4.83
N LEU A 129 -4.40 -14.85 3.76
CA LEU A 129 -4.04 -13.81 2.82
C LEU A 129 -5.08 -12.69 2.76
N GLU A 130 -6.04 -12.63 3.69
CA GLU A 130 -7.15 -11.67 3.62
C GLU A 130 -6.67 -10.22 3.50
N GLU A 131 -5.66 -9.85 4.29
CA GLU A 131 -5.13 -8.48 4.33
C GLU A 131 -4.29 -8.16 3.08
N LEU A 132 -3.46 -9.09 2.64
CA LEU A 132 -2.70 -8.95 1.40
C LEU A 132 -3.62 -8.88 0.17
N ASN A 133 -4.70 -9.65 0.16
CA ASN A 133 -5.71 -9.57 -0.89
C ASN A 133 -6.46 -8.24 -0.88
N ARG A 134 -6.72 -7.65 0.30
CA ARG A 134 -7.30 -6.31 0.44
C ARG A 134 -6.36 -5.26 -0.14
N ILE A 135 -5.09 -5.25 0.26
CA ILE A 135 -4.06 -4.31 -0.24
C ILE A 135 -3.88 -4.46 -1.76
N SER A 136 -3.88 -5.70 -2.26
CA SER A 136 -3.75 -6.01 -3.69
C SER A 136 -4.93 -5.51 -4.53
N LEU A 137 -6.07 -5.12 -3.93
CA LEU A 137 -7.18 -4.53 -4.66
C LEU A 137 -6.78 -3.22 -5.36
N PHE A 138 -5.71 -2.55 -4.92
CA PHE A 138 -5.31 -1.27 -5.48
C PHE A 138 -4.41 -1.39 -6.72
N ARG A 139 -3.86 -2.58 -7.00
CA ARG A 139 -2.81 -2.82 -8.02
C ARG A 139 -3.11 -2.23 -9.40
N HIS A 140 -4.37 -2.22 -9.82
CA HIS A 140 -4.81 -1.74 -11.14
C HIS A 140 -4.91 -0.21 -11.27
N LYS A 141 -4.83 0.54 -10.16
CA LYS A 141 -4.87 2.02 -10.17
C LYS A 141 -3.51 2.69 -10.06
N LEU A 142 -2.48 1.96 -9.61
CA LEU A 142 -1.09 2.46 -9.56
C LEU A 142 -0.43 2.47 -10.95
N ILE A 143 -0.96 1.65 -11.85
CA ILE A 143 -0.50 1.49 -13.23
C ILE A 143 -1.20 2.54 -14.12
N THR A 144 -0.94 3.82 -13.86
CA THR A 144 -1.28 4.90 -14.80
C THR A 144 -0.13 5.23 -15.75
N HIS A 145 1.05 4.61 -15.58
CA HIS A 145 2.22 4.81 -16.45
C HIS A 145 2.56 3.62 -17.37
N VAL A 146 1.88 2.47 -17.23
CA VAL A 146 2.04 1.38 -18.20
C VAL A 146 0.84 1.40 -19.12
N HIS A 147 0.90 2.29 -20.11
CA HIS A 147 -0.04 2.33 -21.23
C HIS A 147 -0.04 1.05 -22.09
N GLU A 148 0.71 0.01 -21.70
CA GLU A 148 0.95 -1.22 -22.45
C GLU A 148 0.70 -2.51 -21.64
N THR A 149 -0.14 -2.49 -20.60
CA THR A 149 -0.60 -3.77 -20.02
C THR A 149 -1.75 -4.32 -20.89
N PRO A 150 -1.64 -5.50 -21.54
CA PRO A 150 -2.53 -5.93 -22.63
C PRO A 150 -4.01 -6.12 -22.28
N PHE A 151 -4.38 -6.07 -21.00
CA PHE A 151 -5.71 -6.48 -20.54
C PHE A 151 -6.78 -5.37 -20.57
N PHE A 152 -6.42 -4.10 -20.79
CA PHE A 152 -7.41 -3.01 -20.66
C PHE A 152 -7.22 -1.89 -21.69
N LYS A 153 -7.70 -2.13 -22.92
CA LYS A 153 -8.00 -1.07 -23.90
C LYS A 153 -9.28 -0.32 -23.47
N SER A 154 -9.15 0.75 -22.69
CA SER A 154 -10.02 1.91 -22.88
C SER A 154 -9.34 3.19 -22.41
N SER A 155 -9.11 4.06 -23.38
CA SER A 155 -8.71 5.45 -23.24
C SER A 155 -9.74 6.20 -22.42
N LEU A 156 -9.29 6.86 -21.34
CA LEU A 156 -9.64 8.22 -20.93
C LEU A 156 -9.54 8.37 -19.40
N THR A 157 -8.70 9.34 -19.00
CA THR A 157 -8.59 9.96 -17.67
C THR A 157 -7.77 9.24 -16.59
N THR A 158 -6.69 9.87 -16.14
CA THR A 158 -6.23 9.84 -14.73
C THR A 158 -5.20 10.94 -14.47
N LYS A 159 -5.54 11.91 -13.61
CA LYS A 159 -4.58 12.81 -12.94
C LYS A 159 -4.60 12.40 -11.45
N SER A 160 -3.45 12.01 -10.89
CA SER A 160 -3.29 11.62 -9.48
C SER A 160 -3.37 12.85 -8.55
N GLY A 161 -3.97 12.70 -7.37
CA GLY A 161 -3.91 13.68 -6.27
C GLY A 161 -2.84 13.30 -5.23
N THR A 162 -2.44 14.22 -4.36
CA THR A 162 -1.52 13.92 -3.24
C THR A 162 -2.00 14.70 -2.02
N THR A 163 -2.10 14.04 -0.86
CA THR A 163 -2.56 14.64 0.39
C THR A 163 -1.56 14.36 1.49
N TYR A 164 -1.08 15.40 2.17
CA TYR A 164 -0.08 15.26 3.24
C TYR A 164 -0.75 15.07 4.59
N ASN A 165 -0.43 13.98 5.29
CA ASN A 165 -0.71 13.89 6.72
C ASN A 165 0.56 14.29 7.51
N PRO A 166 0.52 15.39 8.29
CA PRO A 166 1.69 15.87 9.02
C PRO A 166 2.14 14.99 10.20
N LYS A 167 1.46 13.87 10.51
CA LYS A 167 1.76 13.05 11.69
C LYS A 167 2.19 11.60 11.43
N GLU A 168 1.93 11.03 10.26
CA GLU A 168 2.21 9.61 9.99
C GLU A 168 2.50 9.41 8.51
N GLU A 169 3.35 8.42 8.22
CA GLU A 169 3.90 8.02 6.93
C GLU A 169 3.04 8.32 5.70
N PHE A 170 3.71 8.77 4.64
CA PHE A 170 3.12 9.29 3.42
C PHE A 170 2.00 8.38 2.90
N ILE A 171 0.81 8.97 2.80
CA ILE A 171 -0.34 8.36 2.14
C ILE A 171 -0.50 9.13 0.82
N GLU A 172 -0.19 8.49 -0.31
CA GLU A 172 -0.54 9.06 -1.60
C GLU A 172 -2.01 8.74 -1.86
N ASP A 173 -2.82 9.79 -1.93
CA ASP A 173 -4.20 9.61 -2.37
C ASP A 173 -4.27 9.52 -3.90
N MET A 174 -4.09 8.32 -4.46
CA MET A 174 -4.25 8.09 -5.90
C MET A 174 -5.72 8.21 -6.34
N TYR A 175 -6.20 9.45 -6.46
CA TYR A 175 -7.51 9.75 -7.04
C TYR A 175 -7.47 9.89 -8.56
N LEU A 176 -8.65 9.74 -9.16
CA LEU A 176 -9.03 10.50 -10.36
C LEU A 176 -9.50 11.89 -9.91
N PRO A 177 -9.26 12.97 -10.68
CA PRO A 177 -9.69 14.31 -10.28
C PRO A 177 -11.19 14.33 -9.98
N PHE A 178 -11.54 14.97 -8.88
CA PHE A 178 -12.88 14.97 -8.32
C PHE A 178 -13.83 15.88 -9.09
N ASP A 179 -14.98 15.32 -9.43
CA ASP A 179 -16.21 16.07 -9.59
C ASP A 179 -17.22 15.49 -8.61
N PHE A 180 -17.82 16.30 -7.75
CA PHE A 180 -18.85 15.88 -6.79
C PHE A 180 -20.14 15.39 -7.48
N ARG A 181 -20.28 15.64 -8.79
CA ARG A 181 -21.36 15.14 -9.67
C ARG A 181 -21.02 13.79 -10.30
N ASN A 182 -19.90 13.17 -9.94
CA ASN A 182 -19.40 12.00 -10.63
C ASN A 182 -20.30 10.77 -10.40
N SER A 183 -20.83 10.24 -11.51
CA SER A 183 -21.64 9.00 -11.57
C SER A 183 -20.94 7.77 -10.99
N ARG A 184 -19.63 7.85 -10.73
CA ARG A 184 -18.86 6.80 -10.05
C ARG A 184 -19.36 6.49 -8.64
N PHE A 185 -19.93 7.47 -7.92
CA PHE A 185 -20.45 7.28 -6.56
C PHE A 185 -21.89 6.75 -6.48
N VAL A 186 -22.55 6.56 -7.63
CA VAL A 186 -23.88 5.93 -7.68
C VAL A 186 -23.79 4.54 -7.04
N GLY A 187 -24.67 4.30 -6.07
CA GLY A 187 -24.70 3.05 -5.30
C GLY A 187 -23.96 3.09 -3.96
N LEU A 188 -23.19 4.15 -3.64
CA LEU A 188 -22.49 4.24 -2.35
C LEU A 188 -23.45 4.16 -1.17
N GLN A 189 -24.56 4.90 -1.20
CA GLN A 189 -25.54 4.91 -0.10
C GLN A 189 -26.15 3.52 0.13
N THR A 190 -26.45 2.79 -0.94
CA THR A 190 -26.97 1.42 -0.88
C THR A 190 -25.92 0.47 -0.28
N LEU A 191 -24.67 0.58 -0.71
CA LEU A 191 -23.56 -0.23 -0.17
C LEU A 191 -23.32 0.07 1.32
N VAL A 192 -23.30 1.35 1.69
CA VAL A 192 -23.16 1.79 3.08
C VAL A 192 -24.28 1.20 3.92
N ARG A 193 -25.55 1.38 3.52
CA ARG A 193 -26.70 0.84 4.26
C ARG A 193 -26.62 -0.67 4.47
N LYS A 194 -26.22 -1.43 3.43
CA LYS A 194 -26.07 -2.89 3.52
C LYS A 194 -24.87 -3.29 4.38
N ALA A 195 -23.77 -2.54 4.31
CA ALA A 195 -22.54 -2.84 5.03
C ALA A 195 -22.58 -2.40 6.51
N THR A 196 -23.47 -1.48 6.91
CA THR A 196 -23.58 -0.98 8.29
C THR A 196 -23.85 -2.09 9.30
N SER A 197 -24.55 -3.17 8.94
CA SER A 197 -24.77 -4.32 9.83
C SER A 197 -23.47 -5.05 10.19
N PHE A 198 -22.46 -5.01 9.32
CA PHE A 198 -21.14 -5.61 9.53
C PHE A 198 -20.11 -4.59 10.04
N ILE A 199 -20.28 -3.32 9.68
CA ILE A 199 -19.37 -2.21 10.00
C ILE A 199 -20.22 -1.04 10.54
N PRO A 200 -20.57 -1.04 11.84
CA PRO A 200 -21.48 -0.05 12.42
C PRO A 200 -21.01 1.42 12.27
N GLU A 201 -19.70 1.63 12.24
CA GLU A 201 -19.04 2.94 12.06
C GLU A 201 -19.48 3.66 10.77
N LEU A 202 -19.87 2.91 9.73
CA LEU A 202 -20.40 3.47 8.49
C LEU A 202 -21.72 4.24 8.67
N GLY A 203 -22.52 3.86 9.67
CA GLY A 203 -23.77 4.55 9.99
C GLY A 203 -23.54 5.92 10.64
N GLN A 204 -22.38 6.12 11.26
CA GLN A 204 -22.03 7.36 11.97
C GLN A 204 -21.27 8.35 11.08
N GLU A 205 -20.50 7.84 10.10
CA GLU A 205 -19.75 8.68 9.18
C GLU A 205 -20.69 9.34 8.14
N LYS A 206 -20.53 10.64 7.89
CA LYS A 206 -21.30 11.40 6.89
C LYS A 206 -20.48 11.70 5.64
N ASN A 207 -19.17 11.79 5.78
CA ASN A 207 -18.26 12.06 4.69
C ASN A 207 -18.20 10.84 3.76
N ARG A 208 -18.57 11.04 2.49
CA ARG A 208 -18.55 9.98 1.46
C ARG A 208 -17.17 9.35 1.31
N PHE A 209 -16.12 10.13 1.46
CA PHE A 209 -14.76 9.67 1.30
C PHE A 209 -14.31 8.78 2.46
N GLU A 210 -14.56 9.21 3.69
CA GLU A 210 -14.29 8.39 4.88
C GLU A 210 -15.12 7.10 4.87
N ARG A 211 -16.37 7.13 4.39
CA ARG A 211 -17.16 5.90 4.16
C ARG A 211 -16.47 4.90 3.24
N ILE A 212 -15.84 5.35 2.16
CA ILE A 212 -15.14 4.44 1.23
C ILE A 212 -13.87 3.92 1.89
N LYS A 213 -13.11 4.76 2.62
CA LYS A 213 -11.94 4.29 3.39
C LYS A 213 -12.34 3.22 4.40
N ILE A 214 -13.42 3.44 5.15
CA ILE A 214 -13.94 2.49 6.14
C ILE A 214 -14.37 1.20 5.44
N LEU A 215 -15.16 1.28 4.35
CA LEU A 215 -15.57 0.12 3.55
C LEU A 215 -14.38 -0.70 3.08
N TYR A 216 -13.29 -0.05 2.66
CA TYR A 216 -12.08 -0.73 2.22
C TYR A 216 -11.31 -1.39 3.34
N ARG A 217 -10.93 -0.61 4.37
CA ARG A 217 -10.15 -1.08 5.51
C ARG A 217 -10.85 -2.23 6.23
N GLN A 218 -12.19 -2.26 6.18
CA GLN A 218 -13.00 -3.25 6.87
C GLN A 218 -13.74 -4.20 5.94
N VAL A 219 -13.37 -4.24 4.65
CA VAL A 219 -14.02 -5.12 3.66
C VAL A 219 -13.99 -6.59 4.10
N ASN A 220 -12.94 -6.99 4.83
CA ASN A 220 -12.78 -8.35 5.33
C ASN A 220 -13.81 -8.72 6.42
N LYS A 221 -14.35 -7.74 7.19
CA LYS A 221 -15.39 -7.96 8.20
C LYS A 221 -16.77 -8.32 7.63
N ILE A 222 -16.99 -8.07 6.33
CA ILE A 222 -18.27 -8.38 5.67
C ILE A 222 -18.35 -9.89 5.42
N ALA A 223 -19.25 -10.57 6.13
CA ALA A 223 -19.44 -12.02 5.97
C ALA A 223 -20.26 -12.39 4.72
N ASP A 224 -21.14 -11.49 4.25
CA ASP A 224 -21.88 -11.66 3.00
C ASP A 224 -20.94 -11.57 1.78
N ASN A 225 -20.77 -12.69 1.09
CA ASN A 225 -19.88 -12.82 -0.07
C ASN A 225 -20.29 -11.95 -1.26
N GLU A 226 -21.60 -11.79 -1.51
CA GLU A 226 -22.10 -10.97 -2.61
C GLU A 226 -21.85 -9.49 -2.30
N LEU A 227 -22.20 -9.07 -1.08
CA LEU A 227 -21.94 -7.70 -0.61
C LEU A 227 -20.45 -7.40 -0.61
N LYS A 228 -19.60 -8.30 -0.09
CA LYS A 228 -18.13 -8.17 -0.09
C LYS A 228 -17.61 -8.00 -1.53
N ARG A 229 -18.10 -8.79 -2.50
CA ARG A 229 -17.75 -8.64 -3.91
C ARG A 229 -18.19 -7.29 -4.49
N ASN A 230 -19.40 -6.85 -4.16
CA ASN A 230 -19.95 -5.57 -4.62
C ASN A 230 -19.17 -4.37 -4.05
N VAL A 231 -18.78 -4.44 -2.77
CA VAL A 231 -17.91 -3.44 -2.13
C VAL A 231 -16.53 -3.41 -2.82
N LYS A 232 -15.91 -4.57 -3.07
CA LYS A 232 -14.63 -4.65 -3.79
C LYS A 232 -14.72 -4.04 -5.20
N LYS A 233 -15.78 -4.36 -5.97
CA LYS A 233 -16.03 -3.77 -7.29
C LYS A 233 -16.23 -2.25 -7.22
N PHE A 234 -16.95 -1.78 -6.20
CA PHE A 234 -17.18 -0.36 -6.01
C PHE A 234 -15.88 0.37 -5.71
N ILE A 235 -15.09 -0.14 -4.76
CA ILE A 235 -13.75 0.37 -4.42
C ILE A 235 -12.86 0.42 -5.66
N PHE A 236 -12.84 -0.67 -6.44
CA PHE A 236 -12.09 -0.76 -7.70
C PHE A 236 -12.48 0.35 -8.69
N LYS A 237 -13.78 0.69 -8.76
CA LYS A 237 -14.34 1.75 -9.62
C LYS A 237 -13.97 3.15 -9.14
N VAL A 238 -14.12 3.44 -7.84
CA VAL A 238 -14.00 4.81 -7.29
C VAL A 238 -12.57 5.21 -6.92
N GLY A 239 -11.72 4.27 -6.53
CA GLY A 239 -10.38 4.57 -6.00
C GLY A 239 -10.39 5.00 -4.53
N LEU A 240 -9.20 5.04 -3.93
CA LEU A 240 -8.96 5.16 -2.48
C LEU A 240 -7.55 5.71 -2.20
N PRO A 241 -7.29 6.17 -0.97
CA PRO A 241 -5.94 6.46 -0.53
C PRO A 241 -5.13 5.17 -0.36
N THR A 242 -3.82 5.24 -0.53
CA THR A 242 -2.94 4.11 -0.20
C THR A 242 -2.99 3.79 1.30
N ASP A 243 -2.76 2.53 1.63
CA ASP A 243 -2.34 2.12 2.96
C ASP A 243 -0.94 2.66 3.21
N SER A 244 -0.62 2.93 4.48
CA SER A 244 0.73 3.34 4.83
C SER A 244 1.71 2.18 4.58
N PRO A 245 2.98 2.49 4.24
CA PRO A 245 4.03 1.46 4.13
C PRO A 245 4.12 0.56 5.36
N GLY A 246 3.93 1.10 6.57
CA GLY A 246 3.87 0.31 7.81
C GLY A 246 2.76 -0.77 7.81
N ILE A 247 1.55 -0.45 7.33
CA ILE A 247 0.45 -1.44 7.23
C ILE A 247 0.82 -2.56 6.26
N ILE A 248 1.40 -2.21 5.10
CA ILE A 248 1.82 -3.18 4.09
C ILE A 248 2.93 -4.09 4.65
N ALA A 249 3.91 -3.51 5.36
CA ALA A 249 4.98 -4.26 6.00
C ALA A 249 4.46 -5.26 7.03
N VAL A 250 3.43 -4.91 7.81
CA VAL A 250 2.80 -5.83 8.78
C VAL A 250 2.09 -6.97 8.08
N ALA A 251 1.31 -6.69 7.04
CA ALA A 251 0.60 -7.73 6.29
C ALA A 251 1.57 -8.74 5.67
N LEU A 252 2.67 -8.25 5.07
CA LEU A 252 3.74 -9.08 4.52
C LEU A 252 4.45 -9.89 5.60
N LEU A 253 4.81 -9.27 6.73
CA LEU A 253 5.43 -9.98 7.86
C LEU A 253 4.53 -11.11 8.38
N GLN A 254 3.23 -10.86 8.52
CA GLN A 254 2.29 -11.86 9.02
C GLN A 254 2.16 -13.03 8.04
N ALA A 255 2.07 -12.76 6.73
CA ALA A 255 2.00 -13.79 5.71
C ALA A 255 3.27 -14.67 5.69
N LEU A 256 4.45 -14.06 5.77
CA LEU A 256 5.72 -14.81 5.82
C LEU A 256 5.82 -15.70 7.08
N LYS A 257 5.41 -15.17 8.25
CA LYS A 257 5.37 -15.96 9.49
C LYS A 257 4.43 -17.15 9.38
N ASN A 258 3.24 -16.95 8.81
CA ASN A 258 2.27 -18.02 8.60
C ASN A 258 2.82 -19.07 7.63
N TYR A 259 3.45 -18.64 6.54
CA TYR A 259 4.03 -19.53 5.54
C TYR A 259 5.13 -20.42 6.13
N ARG A 260 6.04 -19.86 6.93
CA ARG A 260 7.12 -20.63 7.58
C ARG A 260 6.61 -21.68 8.57
N ARG A 261 5.46 -21.42 9.20
CA ARG A 261 4.83 -22.36 10.15
C ARG A 261 4.11 -23.53 9.46
N SER A 262 3.94 -23.48 8.14
CA SER A 262 3.14 -24.43 7.34
C SER A 262 4.01 -25.43 6.56
#